data_AF-A0A1D6QEP4-F1
#
_entry.id   AF-A0A1D6QEP4-F1
#
_cell.length_a   1.000
_cell.length_b   1.000
_cell.length_c   1.000
_cell.angle_alpha   90.00
_cell.angle_beta   90.00
_cell.angle_gamma   90.00
#
_symmetry.space_group_name_H-M   'P 1'
#
loop_
_entity.id
_entity.type
_entity.pdbx_description
1 polymer ?
#
loop_
_entity_poly.entity_id
_entity_poly.type
_entity_poly.pdbx_seq_one_letter_code
_entity_poly.pdbx_strand_id
1 'polypeptide(L)'
;MHKLGRGSRDKVQQFMAITGASEKAALQALKASDWHLEGAFDVFYSQPQIAVANTRHLEELYNRYKGVHWWTAVNRVRLIYAIFIITCATTRDSEV
;
A
#
# COMPACT_ATOMS: atom_id res chain seq x y z
N MET A 1 0.31 35.55 2.27
CA MET A 1 -0.75 34.53 2.49
C MET A 1 -2.03 35.02 1.82
N HIS A 2 -2.45 34.39 0.73
CA HIS A 2 -3.75 34.68 0.11
C HIS A 2 -4.84 34.34 1.12
N LYS A 3 -5.50 35.37 1.66
CA LYS A 3 -6.62 35.22 2.58
C LYS A 3 -7.78 34.61 1.78
N LEU A 4 -7.94 33.29 1.86
CA LEU A 4 -9.18 32.64 1.46
C LEU A 4 -10.31 33.30 2.27
N GLY A 5 -11.37 33.75 1.59
CA GLY A 5 -12.53 34.34 2.27
C GLY A 5 -13.10 33.35 3.28
N ARG A 6 -13.70 33.85 4.38
CA ARG A 6 -14.25 33.01 5.47
C ARG A 6 -15.08 31.82 4.93
N GLY A 7 -15.98 32.11 3.98
CA GLY A 7 -16.83 31.09 3.36
C GLY A 7 -16.09 30.04 2.53
N SER A 8 -14.92 30.35 1.97
CA SER A 8 -14.07 29.37 1.29
C SER A 8 -13.42 28.40 2.27
N ARG A 9 -13.02 28.89 3.45
CA ARG A 9 -12.39 28.07 4.49
C ARG A 9 -13.40 27.11 5.14
N ASP A 10 -14.63 27.58 5.36
CA ASP A 10 -15.72 26.75 5.91
C ASP A 10 -16.06 25.60 4.94
N LYS A 11 -16.10 25.87 3.62
CA LYS A 11 -16.29 24.84 2.58
C LYS A 11 -15.15 23.81 2.56
N VAL A 12 -13.90 24.24 2.73
CA VAL A 12 -12.75 23.33 2.83
C VAL A 12 -12.90 22.41 4.04
N GLN A 13 -13.26 22.95 5.20
CA GLN A 13 -13.50 22.15 6.40
C GLN A 13 -14.64 21.15 6.21
N GLN A 14 -15.75 21.57 5.59
CA GLN A 14 -16.87 20.68 5.28
C GLN A 14 -16.45 19.55 4.32
N PHE A 15 -15.71 19.89 3.26
CA PHE A 15 -15.20 18.90 2.31
C PHE A 15 -14.25 17.89 2.98
N MET A 16 -13.35 18.37 3.85
CA MET A 16 -12.44 17.52 4.62
C MET A 16 -13.19 16.63 5.62
N ALA A 17 -14.22 17.14 6.27
CA ALA A 17 -15.03 16.37 7.22
C ALA A 17 -15.77 15.21 6.53
N ILE A 18 -16.17 15.39 5.27
CA ILE A 18 -16.89 14.38 4.49
C ILE A 18 -15.93 13.36 3.86
N THR A 19 -14.87 13.83 3.20
CA THR A 19 -13.97 12.97 2.40
C THR A 19 -12.80 12.39 3.19
N GLY A 20 -12.49 12.95 4.37
CA GLY A 20 -11.25 12.66 5.09
C GLY A 20 -9.98 13.09 4.33
N ALA A 21 -10.11 13.89 3.28
CA ALA A 21 -8.99 14.35 2.47
C ALA A 21 -8.09 15.31 3.26
N SER A 22 -6.80 15.34 2.88
CA SER A 22 -5.87 16.36 3.39
C SER A 22 -6.29 17.77 2.91
N GLU A 23 -5.94 18.79 3.68
CA GLU A 23 -6.26 20.19 3.34
C GLU A 23 -5.76 20.58 1.93
N LYS A 24 -4.58 20.09 1.53
CA LYS A 24 -4.04 20.31 0.17
C LYS A 24 -4.93 19.69 -0.91
N ALA A 25 -5.37 18.44 -0.72
CA ALA A 25 -6.22 17.74 -1.68
C ALA A 25 -7.62 18.38 -1.75
N ALA A 26 -8.17 18.77 -0.60
CA ALA A 26 -9.44 19.49 -0.52
C ALA A 26 -9.37 20.85 -1.26
N LEU A 27 -8.30 21.61 -1.05
CA LEU A 27 -8.08 22.88 -1.75
C LEU A 27 -7.93 22.69 -3.27
N GLN A 28 -7.25 21.64 -3.71
CA GLN A 28 -7.09 21.34 -5.13
C GLN A 28 -8.44 21.00 -5.78
N ALA A 29 -9.24 20.14 -5.17
CA ALA A 29 -10.56 19.75 -5.67
C ALA A 29 -11.55 20.93 -5.70
N LEU A 30 -11.57 21.75 -4.63
CA LEU A 30 -12.41 22.94 -4.57
C LEU A 30 -11.98 24.03 -5.55
N LYS A 31 -10.68 24.17 -5.81
CA LYS A 31 -10.18 25.11 -6.82
C LYS A 31 -10.50 24.67 -8.25
N ALA A 32 -10.52 23.36 -8.51
CA ALA A 32 -10.86 22.80 -9.82
C ALA A 32 -12.36 22.84 -10.15
N SER A 33 -13.21 23.06 -9.14
CA SER A 33 -14.68 23.10 -9.25
C SER A 33 -15.26 24.50 -8.98
N ASP A 34 -14.45 25.55 -9.07
CA ASP A 34 -14.85 26.94 -8.79
C ASP A 34 -15.56 27.12 -7.42
N TRP A 35 -15.10 26.38 -6.40
CA TRP A 35 -15.65 26.37 -5.03
C TRP A 35 -17.06 25.75 -4.88
N HIS A 36 -17.45 24.85 -5.78
CA HIS A 36 -18.66 24.04 -5.67
C HIS A 36 -18.35 22.70 -4.99
N LEU A 37 -19.02 22.42 -3.87
CA LEU A 37 -18.82 21.17 -3.12
C LEU A 37 -19.18 19.93 -3.94
N GLU A 38 -20.32 19.95 -4.64
CA GLU A 38 -20.79 18.82 -5.44
C GLU A 38 -19.81 18.46 -6.56
N GLY A 39 -19.35 19.44 -7.33
CA GLY A 39 -18.33 19.25 -8.36
C GLY A 39 -16.96 18.88 -7.78
N ALA A 40 -16.60 19.36 -6.59
CA ALA A 40 -15.35 18.98 -5.93
C ALA A 40 -15.33 17.48 -5.58
N PHE A 41 -16.46 16.88 -5.22
CA PHE A 41 -16.52 15.43 -4.96
C PHE A 41 -16.29 14.65 -6.25
N ASP A 42 -16.92 15.06 -7.35
CA ASP A 42 -16.75 14.40 -8.64
C ASP A 42 -15.29 14.50 -9.13
N VAL A 43 -14.67 15.68 -9.02
CA VAL A 43 -13.25 15.89 -9.35
C VAL A 43 -12.33 15.08 -8.43
N PHE A 44 -12.65 15.01 -7.14
CA PHE A 44 -11.88 14.23 -6.19
C PHE A 44 -11.96 12.74 -6.56
N TYR A 45 -13.14 12.14 -6.66
CA TYR A 45 -13.26 10.70 -6.91
C TYR A 45 -12.95 10.28 -8.36
N SER A 46 -13.04 11.19 -9.33
CA SER A 46 -12.64 10.91 -10.73
C SER A 46 -11.12 10.89 -10.91
N GLN A 47 -10.37 11.59 -10.05
CA GLN A 47 -8.92 11.52 -10.08
C GLN A 47 -8.44 10.33 -9.25
N PRO A 48 -7.54 9.48 -9.79
CA PRO A 48 -6.84 8.54 -8.96
C PRO A 48 -6.05 9.38 -7.96
N GLN A 49 -6.52 9.38 -6.70
CA GLN A 49 -5.69 9.85 -5.60
C GLN A 49 -4.51 8.91 -5.63
N ILE A 50 -3.42 9.33 -6.27
CA ILE A 50 -2.11 8.78 -6.00
C ILE A 50 -1.85 9.28 -4.60
N ALA A 51 -2.51 8.65 -3.62
CA ALA A 51 -2.02 8.57 -2.28
C ALA A 51 -0.55 8.29 -2.52
N VAL A 52 0.30 9.20 -2.06
CA VAL A 52 1.72 8.93 -1.93
C VAL A 52 1.77 7.83 -0.87
N ALA A 53 1.35 6.63 -1.26
CA ALA A 53 1.46 5.41 -0.54
C ALA A 53 2.95 5.23 -0.54
N ASN A 54 3.55 5.71 0.54
CA ASN A 54 4.97 5.78 0.76
C ASN A 54 5.51 4.42 0.32
N THR A 55 6.14 4.36 -0.84
CA THR A 55 6.42 3.08 -1.51
C THR A 55 7.29 2.21 -0.61
N ARG A 56 8.13 2.86 0.22
CA ARG A 56 8.88 2.26 1.32
C ARG A 56 8.00 1.54 2.36
N HIS A 57 6.90 2.16 2.79
CA HIS A 57 5.99 1.54 3.76
C HIS A 57 5.26 0.34 3.15
N LEU A 58 4.87 0.43 1.87
CA LEU A 58 4.32 -0.70 1.13
C LEU A 58 5.35 -1.84 0.98
N GLU A 59 6.61 -1.52 0.68
CA GLU A 59 7.70 -2.50 0.61
C GLU A 59 7.96 -3.16 1.97
N GLU A 60 7.93 -2.41 3.07
CA GLU A 60 8.07 -2.96 4.42
C GLU A 60 6.91 -3.91 4.78
N LEU A 61 5.66 -3.52 4.51
CA LEU A 61 4.48 -4.37 4.69
C LEU A 61 4.57 -5.63 3.84
N TYR A 62 4.95 -5.48 2.58
CA TYR A 62 5.09 -6.58 1.63
C TYR A 62 6.20 -7.56 2.04
N ASN A 63 7.35 -7.05 2.47
CA ASN A 63 8.46 -7.87 2.94
C ASN A 63 8.11 -8.60 4.24
N ARG A 64 7.37 -7.96 5.15
CA ARG A 64 6.86 -8.61 6.37
C ARG A 64 5.92 -9.77 6.04
N TYR A 65 5.05 -9.59 5.03
CA TYR A 65 4.10 -10.64 4.63
C TYR A 65 4.78 -11.77 3.84
N LYS A 66 5.75 -11.47 2.98
CA LYS A 66 6.51 -12.49 2.25
C LYS A 66 7.44 -13.29 3.15
N GLY A 67 8.11 -12.68 4.13
CA GLY A 67 9.15 -13.35 4.92
C GLY A 67 8.70 -14.69 5.53
N VAL A 68 7.43 -14.78 5.94
CA VAL A 68 6.86 -15.99 6.57
C VAL A 68 6.56 -17.11 5.57
N HIS A 69 6.15 -16.76 4.35
CA HIS A 69 5.76 -17.74 3.32
C HIS A 69 6.96 -18.29 2.53
N TRP A 70 8.03 -17.49 2.36
CA TRP A 70 9.19 -17.90 1.57
C TRP A 70 10.19 -18.76 2.36
N TRP A 71 10.35 -18.52 3.66
CA TRP A 71 11.26 -19.30 4.49
C TRP A 71 10.80 -20.75 4.64
N THR A 72 9.50 -21.01 4.81
CA THR A 72 8.97 -22.36 5.02
C THR A 72 8.97 -23.19 3.74
N ALA A 73 8.71 -22.59 2.58
CA ALA A 73 8.75 -23.28 1.29
C ALA A 73 10.17 -23.70 0.90
N VAL A 74 11.16 -22.80 1.03
CA VAL A 74 12.54 -23.09 0.60
C VAL A 74 13.25 -24.05 1.56
N ASN A 75 12.97 -23.98 2.87
CA ASN A 75 13.55 -24.90 3.84
C ASN A 75 12.95 -26.32 3.74
N ARG A 76 11.67 -26.47 3.36
CA ARG A 76 11.08 -27.80 3.13
C ARG A 76 11.69 -28.51 1.93
N VAL A 77 11.93 -27.82 0.82
CA VAL A 77 12.57 -28.42 -0.38
C VAL A 77 14.02 -28.79 -0.10
N ARG A 78 14.77 -27.93 0.60
CA ARG A 78 16.15 -28.24 1.02
C ARG A 78 16.24 -29.42 1.98
N LEU A 79 15.30 -29.54 2.92
CA LEU A 79 15.25 -30.66 3.86
C LEU A 79 14.95 -31.98 3.15
N ILE A 80 14.01 -31.99 2.20
CA ILE A 80 13.69 -33.18 1.41
C ILE A 80 14.89 -33.61 0.55
N TYR A 81 15.57 -32.66 -0.11
CA TYR A 81 16.75 -32.96 -0.91
C TYR A 81 17.91 -33.50 -0.07
N ALA A 82 18.14 -32.94 1.12
CA ALA A 82 19.16 -33.43 2.04
C ALA A 82 18.85 -34.85 2.57
N ILE A 83 17.60 -35.13 2.93
CA ILE A 83 17.17 -36.48 3.36
C ILE A 83 17.36 -37.49 2.21
N PHE A 84 17.01 -37.12 0.97
CA PHE A 84 17.20 -37.99 -0.20
C PHE A 84 18.67 -38.32 -0.45
N ILE A 85 19.56 -37.33 -0.34
CA ILE A 85 21.01 -37.53 -0.49
C ILE A 85 21.56 -38.46 0.60
N ILE A 86 21.14 -38.29 1.86
CA ILE A 86 21.60 -39.12 2.98
C ILE A 86 21.12 -40.57 2.80
N THR A 87 19.84 -40.78 2.45
CA THR A 87 19.30 -42.14 2.22
C THR A 87 19.98 -42.84 1.04
N CYS A 88 20.25 -42.13 -0.06
CA CYS A 88 20.96 -42.69 -1.22
C CYS A 88 22.45 -42.98 -0.95
N ALA A 89 23.06 -42.34 0.06
CA ALA A 89 24.44 -42.61 0.46
C ALA A 89 24.52 -43.88 1.33
N THR A 90 23.56 -44.11 2.23
CA THR A 90 23.58 -45.25 3.15
C THR A 90 23.26 -46.59 2.48
N THR A 91 22.50 -46.62 1.38
CA THR A 91 22.20 -47.86 0.63
C THR A 91 23.32 -48.35 -0.28
N ARG A 92 24.39 -47.55 -0.47
CA ARG A 92 25.54 -47.93 -1.30
C ARG A 92 26.66 -48.64 -0.53
N ASP A 93 26.59 -48.69 0.80
CA ASP A 93 27.56 -49.38 1.66
C ASP A 93 27.09 -50.76 2.16
N SER A 94 25.87 -51.20 1.81
CA SER A 94 25.29 -52.48 2.26
C SER A 94 25.31 -53.60 1.19
N GLU A 95 26.06 -53.42 0.10
CA GLU A 95 26.25 -54.40 -0.99
C GLU A 95 27.67 -55.01 -1.00
N VAL A 96 28.25 -55.24 0.19
CA VAL A 96 29.48 -56.05 0.39
C VAL A 96 29.19 -57.22 1.30
#